data_AF-A0A936DWN5-F1
#
_entry.id   AF-A0A936DWN5-F1
#
_cell.length_a   1.000
_cell.length_b   1.000
_cell.length_c   1.000
_cell.angle_alpha   90.00
_cell.angle_beta   90.00
_cell.angle_gamma   90.00
#
_symmetry.space_group_name_H-M   'P 1'
#
loop_
_entity.id
_entity.type
_entity.pdbx_description
1 polymer ?
#
loop_
_entity_poly.entity_id
_entity_poly.type
_entity_poly.pdbx_seq_one_letter_code
_entity_poly.pdbx_strand_id
1 'polypeptide(L)'
;MNSKFFIISLFLTINIDLVRSQFHDTTELKLIINKLKTPEQHKIFWDKLYQIDQTLAQKGGNHDSIFERNLILASMYINKYGFPDPKRSGNNGYIASYIWVHTKYLDMEKFTFPIIMKGFKSGLIEYNDLVNYFISGMYTQEFDIDDNYQNISLNDLFYKLQLNLSDTIDIHKLLLKLNRFHSFEKGHRSNLGIWQIFTPRDTLRYNDIVIPRGGEGEKCQMFKHENENYYFGFLNSAVEYKEIEFLNANKTIFKTKYYHGIEYYEIMENGDITWFRKHNVTINMRKIRK
;
A
#
# COMPACT_ATOMS: atom_id res chain seq x y z
N MET A 1 18.11 -10.01 49.95
CA MET A 1 17.14 -10.03 48.84
C MET A 1 17.82 -9.51 47.59
N ASN A 2 17.89 -10.32 46.53
CA ASN A 2 18.73 -10.07 45.35
C ASN A 2 18.12 -9.02 44.41
N SER A 3 18.66 -7.80 44.44
CA SER A 3 18.27 -6.66 43.60
C SER A 3 18.37 -6.90 42.09
N LYS A 4 19.13 -7.93 41.65
CA LYS A 4 19.28 -8.30 40.23
C LYS A 4 18.03 -8.96 39.62
N PHE A 5 17.15 -9.57 40.43
CA PHE A 5 15.93 -10.20 39.92
C PHE A 5 14.82 -9.19 39.59
N PHE A 6 14.85 -7.99 40.19
CA PHE A 6 13.82 -6.97 39.98
C PHE A 6 13.97 -6.23 38.64
N ILE A 7 15.21 -6.09 38.15
CA ILE A 7 15.49 -5.39 36.89
C ILE A 7 15.06 -6.24 35.67
N ILE A 8 15.22 -7.57 35.72
CA ILE A 8 14.81 -8.46 34.61
C ILE A 8 13.27 -8.50 34.48
N SER A 9 12.53 -8.41 35.59
CA SER A 9 11.07 -8.34 35.57
C SER A 9 10.54 -7.02 34.98
N LEU A 10 11.25 -5.91 35.15
CA LEU A 10 10.82 -4.60 34.64
C LEU A 10 11.06 -4.45 33.13
N PHE A 11 12.11 -5.09 32.58
CA PHE A 11 12.35 -5.12 31.13
C PHE A 11 11.38 -6.05 30.38
N LEU A 12 10.82 -7.06 31.04
CA LEU A 12 9.81 -7.94 30.46
C LEU A 12 8.42 -7.29 30.39
N THR A 13 8.03 -6.46 31.36
CA THR A 13 6.73 -5.78 31.34
C THR A 13 6.69 -4.61 30.34
N ILE A 14 7.79 -3.84 30.21
CA ILE A 14 7.84 -2.71 29.26
C ILE A 14 7.79 -3.19 27.80
N ASN A 15 8.28 -4.40 27.49
CA ASN A 15 8.17 -4.98 26.15
C ASN A 15 6.80 -5.63 25.88
N ILE A 16 6.05 -6.05 26.89
CA ILE A 16 4.73 -6.66 26.69
C ILE A 16 3.66 -5.60 26.38
N ASP A 17 3.76 -4.40 26.98
CA ASP A 17 2.77 -3.34 26.75
C ASP A 17 2.97 -2.60 25.41
N LEU A 18 4.20 -2.52 24.90
CA LEU A 18 4.47 -2.02 23.54
C LEU A 18 3.98 -3.00 22.46
N VAL A 19 4.00 -4.30 22.73
CA VAL A 19 3.42 -5.33 21.84
C VAL A 19 1.89 -5.35 21.93
N ARG A 20 1.25 -4.80 22.96
CA ARG A 20 -0.22 -4.87 23.12
C ARG A 20 -1.01 -3.76 22.42
N SER A 21 -0.39 -2.68 21.98
CA SER A 21 -1.14 -1.48 21.60
C SER A 21 -1.76 -1.46 20.19
N GLN A 22 -1.70 -2.54 19.40
CA GLN A 22 -2.35 -2.57 18.08
C GLN A 22 -2.70 -3.95 17.52
N PHE A 23 -2.56 -5.03 18.29
CA PHE A 23 -3.03 -6.32 17.82
C PHE A 23 -4.55 -6.35 17.92
N HIS A 24 -5.23 -6.40 16.78
CA HIS A 24 -6.51 -7.10 16.73
C HIS A 24 -6.28 -8.45 17.38
N ASP A 25 -6.95 -8.72 18.51
CA ASP A 25 -6.88 -10.04 19.12
C ASP A 25 -7.37 -11.05 18.08
N THR A 26 -6.42 -11.74 17.45
CA THR A 26 -6.72 -12.69 16.39
C THR A 26 -7.58 -13.83 16.91
N THR A 27 -7.61 -14.04 18.22
CA THR A 27 -8.48 -15.01 18.88
C THR A 27 -9.94 -14.68 18.61
N GLU A 28 -10.35 -13.42 18.78
CA GLU A 28 -11.72 -12.98 18.50
C GLU A 28 -12.06 -13.17 17.02
N LEU A 29 -11.18 -12.73 16.13
CA LEU A 29 -11.38 -12.87 14.68
C LEU A 29 -11.47 -14.35 14.26
N LYS A 30 -10.61 -15.21 14.80
CA LYS A 30 -10.66 -16.67 14.59
C LYS A 30 -11.98 -17.26 15.10
N LEU A 31 -12.48 -16.81 16.25
CA LEU A 31 -13.77 -17.25 16.79
C LEU A 31 -14.93 -16.88 15.86
N ILE A 32 -14.92 -15.67 15.27
CA ILE A 32 -15.92 -15.26 14.26
C ILE A 32 -15.92 -16.26 13.10
N ILE A 33 -14.76 -16.53 12.50
CA ILE A 33 -14.63 -17.45 11.35
C ILE A 33 -15.00 -18.89 11.71
N ASN A 34 -14.68 -19.33 12.94
CA ASN A 34 -14.96 -20.69 13.40
C ASN A 34 -16.44 -20.96 13.67
N LYS A 35 -17.23 -19.92 13.95
CA LYS A 35 -18.68 -19.99 14.19
C LYS A 35 -19.51 -20.07 12.91
N LEU A 36 -18.92 -19.80 11.74
CA LEU A 36 -19.63 -19.90 10.45
C LEU A 36 -19.81 -21.38 10.06
N LYS A 37 -21.05 -21.87 10.14
CA LYS A 37 -21.42 -23.27 9.86
C LYS A 37 -22.52 -23.38 8.80
N THR A 38 -23.45 -22.44 8.78
CA THR A 38 -24.59 -22.46 7.86
C THR A 38 -24.44 -21.40 6.77
N PRO A 39 -25.02 -21.61 5.57
CA PRO A 39 -25.00 -20.60 4.49
C PRO A 39 -25.46 -19.20 4.96
N GLU A 40 -26.50 -19.14 5.79
CA GLU A 40 -27.00 -17.88 6.36
C GLU A 40 -25.94 -17.14 7.18
N GLN A 41 -25.12 -17.85 7.96
CA GLN A 41 -24.04 -17.24 8.73
C GLN A 41 -22.93 -16.70 7.83
N HIS A 42 -22.59 -17.42 6.76
CA HIS A 42 -21.62 -16.94 5.77
C HIS A 42 -22.14 -15.69 5.05
N LYS A 43 -23.43 -15.66 4.71
CA LYS A 43 -24.07 -14.49 4.11
C LYS A 43 -24.04 -13.28 5.04
N ILE A 44 -24.52 -13.42 6.28
CA ILE A 44 -24.49 -12.34 7.29
C ILE A 44 -23.07 -11.83 7.52
N PHE A 45 -22.07 -12.72 7.51
CA PHE A 45 -20.67 -12.32 7.62
C PHE A 45 -20.25 -11.39 6.47
N TRP A 46 -20.49 -11.76 5.22
CA TRP A 46 -20.10 -10.94 4.08
C TRP A 46 -20.95 -9.68 3.93
N ASP A 47 -22.24 -9.73 4.26
CA ASP A 47 -23.12 -8.56 4.29
C ASP A 47 -22.59 -7.49 5.26
N LYS A 48 -22.11 -7.90 6.43
CA LYS A 48 -21.49 -6.99 7.41
C LYS A 48 -20.19 -6.38 6.88
N LEU A 49 -19.33 -7.20 6.28
CA LEU A 49 -18.07 -6.72 5.70
C LEU A 49 -18.36 -5.70 4.58
N TYR A 50 -19.28 -6.02 3.67
CA TYR A 50 -19.74 -5.14 2.60
C TYR A 50 -20.27 -3.81 3.13
N GLN A 51 -21.18 -3.84 4.10
CA GLN A 51 -21.75 -2.63 4.68
C GLN A 51 -20.68 -1.73 5.29
N ILE A 52 -19.75 -2.30 6.07
CA ILE A 52 -18.66 -1.54 6.69
C ILE A 52 -17.77 -0.92 5.61
N ASP A 53 -17.31 -1.74 4.66
CA ASP A 53 -16.34 -1.33 3.64
C ASP A 53 -16.90 -0.21 2.74
N GLN A 54 -18.11 -0.39 2.22
CA GLN A 54 -18.76 0.59 1.33
C GLN A 54 -19.20 1.86 2.06
N THR A 55 -19.72 1.74 3.29
CA THR A 55 -20.11 2.93 4.08
C THR A 55 -18.91 3.82 4.38
N LEU A 56 -17.75 3.22 4.65
CA LEU A 56 -16.53 3.97 4.97
C LEU A 56 -15.91 4.57 3.71
N ALA A 57 -15.88 3.83 2.60
CA ALA A 57 -15.45 4.36 1.31
C ALA A 57 -16.23 5.63 0.90
N GLN A 58 -17.55 5.66 1.16
CA GLN A 58 -18.40 6.81 0.85
C GLN A 58 -18.18 8.03 1.75
N LYS A 59 -17.75 7.83 3.00
CA LYS A 59 -17.59 8.92 3.97
C LYS A 59 -16.27 9.68 3.84
N GLY A 60 -15.29 9.10 3.15
CA GLY A 60 -13.93 9.63 3.08
C GLY A 60 -13.23 9.60 4.45
N GLY A 61 -11.92 9.91 4.46
CA GLY A 61 -11.09 9.91 5.66
C GLY A 61 -10.23 8.65 5.84
N ASN A 62 -9.35 8.67 6.86
CA ASN A 62 -8.48 7.55 7.17
C ASN A 62 -9.25 6.48 7.95
N HIS A 63 -9.52 5.35 7.30
CA HIS A 63 -10.15 4.16 7.89
C HIS A 63 -9.23 2.93 7.85
N ASP A 64 -7.91 3.15 7.82
CA ASP A 64 -6.88 2.12 7.58
C ASP A 64 -7.06 0.92 8.51
N SER A 65 -7.29 1.16 9.81
CA SER A 65 -7.49 0.07 10.79
C SER A 65 -8.71 -0.82 10.51
N ILE A 66 -9.76 -0.29 9.88
CA ILE A 66 -10.96 -1.06 9.55
C ILE A 66 -10.73 -1.87 8.28
N PHE A 67 -10.10 -1.28 7.25
CA PHE A 67 -9.73 -2.01 6.04
C PHE A 67 -8.76 -3.15 6.34
N GLU A 68 -7.78 -2.93 7.22
CA GLU A 68 -6.87 -3.96 7.70
C GLU A 68 -7.59 -5.08 8.44
N ARG A 69 -8.52 -4.73 9.34
CA ARG A 69 -9.35 -5.72 10.03
C ARG A 69 -10.16 -6.57 9.05
N ASN A 70 -10.75 -5.94 8.04
CA ASN A 70 -11.49 -6.62 6.98
C ASN A 70 -10.58 -7.54 6.16
N LEU A 71 -9.38 -7.08 5.80
CA LEU A 71 -8.38 -7.89 5.09
C LEU A 71 -7.97 -9.13 5.90
N ILE A 72 -7.75 -8.99 7.20
CA ILE A 72 -7.43 -10.12 8.09
C ILE A 72 -8.59 -11.12 8.14
N LEU A 73 -9.83 -10.64 8.31
CA LEU A 73 -11.02 -11.50 8.33
C LEU A 73 -11.24 -12.22 7.01
N ALA A 74 -11.14 -11.50 5.89
CA ALA A 74 -11.23 -12.08 4.55
C ALA A 74 -10.15 -13.13 4.33
N SER A 75 -8.90 -12.85 4.70
CA SER A 75 -7.79 -13.80 4.62
C SER A 75 -8.05 -15.07 5.44
N MET A 76 -8.51 -14.93 6.68
CA MET A 76 -8.86 -16.08 7.54
C MET A 76 -10.02 -16.89 6.97
N TYR A 77 -11.08 -16.22 6.47
CA TYR A 77 -12.21 -16.88 5.82
C TYR A 77 -11.74 -17.68 4.61
N ILE A 78 -10.95 -17.07 3.73
CA ILE A 78 -10.51 -17.65 2.45
C ILE A 78 -9.55 -18.82 2.66
N ASN A 79 -8.70 -18.76 3.69
CA ASN A 79 -7.90 -19.90 4.10
C ASN A 79 -8.76 -21.11 4.46
N LYS A 80 -9.89 -20.89 5.13
CA LYS A 80 -10.73 -21.97 5.67
C LYS A 80 -11.78 -22.48 4.70
N TYR A 81 -12.45 -21.59 3.97
CA TYR A 81 -13.64 -21.89 3.19
C TYR A 81 -13.45 -21.66 1.69
N GLY A 82 -12.32 -21.12 1.25
CA GLY A 82 -12.08 -20.68 -0.13
C GLY A 82 -12.75 -19.34 -0.43
N PHE A 83 -12.75 -18.96 -1.72
CA PHE A 83 -13.42 -17.75 -2.17
C PHE A 83 -14.95 -17.86 -1.93
N PRO A 84 -15.64 -16.76 -1.58
CA PRO A 84 -17.07 -16.82 -1.30
C PRO A 84 -17.91 -17.07 -2.55
N ASP A 85 -18.44 -18.29 -2.65
CA ASP A 85 -19.44 -18.66 -3.65
C ASP A 85 -20.82 -18.04 -3.31
N PRO A 86 -21.54 -17.46 -4.29
CA PRO A 86 -22.86 -16.84 -4.07
C PRO A 86 -23.91 -17.77 -3.46
N LYS A 87 -23.88 -19.08 -3.74
CA LYS A 87 -24.87 -20.01 -3.17
C LYS A 87 -24.68 -20.18 -1.66
N ARG A 88 -23.44 -20.14 -1.18
CA ARG A 88 -23.11 -20.24 0.24
C ARG A 88 -23.12 -18.89 0.96
N SER A 89 -22.68 -17.84 0.27
CA SER A 89 -22.25 -16.58 0.89
C SER A 89 -23.13 -15.39 0.52
N GLY A 90 -24.15 -15.61 -0.32
CA GLY A 90 -24.94 -14.54 -0.92
C GLY A 90 -24.14 -13.71 -1.92
N ASN A 91 -24.82 -12.77 -2.57
CA ASN A 91 -24.22 -11.96 -3.62
C ASN A 91 -23.09 -11.08 -3.09
N ASN A 92 -23.17 -10.57 -1.86
CA ASN A 92 -22.16 -9.67 -1.29
C ASN A 92 -20.80 -10.33 -1.01
N GLY A 93 -20.65 -11.65 -1.23
CA GLY A 93 -19.36 -12.32 -1.16
C GLY A 93 -18.29 -11.71 -2.09
N TYR A 94 -18.68 -11.11 -3.21
CA TYR A 94 -17.73 -10.46 -4.14
C TYR A 94 -16.91 -9.34 -3.48
N ILE A 95 -17.35 -8.80 -2.33
CA ILE A 95 -16.60 -7.78 -1.57
C ILE A 95 -15.19 -8.25 -1.19
N ALA A 96 -14.92 -9.56 -1.14
CA ALA A 96 -13.58 -10.08 -0.91
C ALA A 96 -12.53 -9.46 -1.86
N SER A 97 -12.88 -9.24 -3.12
CA SER A 97 -12.01 -8.58 -4.10
C SER A 97 -11.83 -7.09 -3.82
N TYR A 98 -12.89 -6.41 -3.39
CA TYR A 98 -12.86 -4.98 -3.04
C TYR A 98 -12.00 -4.72 -1.79
N ILE A 99 -12.16 -5.55 -0.76
CA ILE A 99 -11.32 -5.51 0.45
C ILE A 99 -9.84 -5.68 0.09
N TRP A 100 -9.53 -6.53 -0.89
CA TRP A 100 -8.15 -6.73 -1.34
C TRP A 100 -7.58 -5.49 -2.04
N VAL A 101 -8.30 -4.88 -3.00
CA VAL A 101 -7.84 -3.67 -3.72
C VAL A 101 -7.84 -2.40 -2.84
N HIS A 102 -8.56 -2.38 -1.73
CA HIS A 102 -8.51 -1.28 -0.77
C HIS A 102 -7.27 -1.33 0.14
N THR A 103 -6.39 -2.31 -0.08
CA THR A 103 -5.13 -2.41 0.65
C THR A 103 -4.17 -1.32 0.19
N LYS A 104 -3.77 -0.44 1.11
CA LYS A 104 -2.88 0.70 0.82
C LYS A 104 -1.51 0.31 0.28
N TYR A 105 -0.98 -0.85 0.67
CA TYR A 105 0.39 -1.25 0.36
C TYR A 105 0.43 -2.34 -0.71
N LEU A 106 1.12 -2.09 -1.82
CA LEU A 106 1.32 -3.07 -2.89
C LEU A 106 1.97 -4.37 -2.38
N ASP A 107 2.92 -4.26 -1.44
CA ASP A 107 3.56 -5.40 -0.79
C ASP A 107 2.59 -6.28 0.01
N MET A 108 1.46 -5.72 0.44
CA MET A 108 0.37 -6.43 1.10
C MET A 108 -0.57 -7.06 0.08
N GLU A 109 -0.89 -6.37 -1.01
CA GLU A 109 -1.67 -6.92 -2.13
C GLU A 109 -0.97 -8.16 -2.70
N LYS A 110 0.32 -8.06 -3.05
CA LYS A 110 1.16 -9.18 -3.52
C LYS A 110 1.16 -10.34 -2.53
N PHE A 111 1.26 -10.05 -1.23
CA PHE A 111 1.29 -11.07 -0.18
C PHE A 111 -0.06 -11.76 0.01
N THR A 112 -1.16 -11.01 -0.09
CA THR A 112 -2.54 -11.51 0.05
C THR A 112 -3.19 -11.90 -1.28
N PHE A 113 -2.43 -11.90 -2.38
CA PHE A 113 -2.87 -12.35 -3.69
C PHE A 113 -3.56 -13.74 -3.73
N PRO A 114 -3.31 -14.69 -2.79
CA PRO A 114 -4.13 -15.89 -2.69
C PRO A 114 -5.64 -15.64 -2.56
N ILE A 115 -6.08 -14.46 -2.09
CA ILE A 115 -7.50 -14.04 -2.13
C ILE A 115 -8.02 -14.08 -3.57
N ILE A 116 -7.39 -13.32 -4.46
CA ILE A 116 -7.76 -13.20 -5.87
C ILE A 116 -7.54 -14.52 -6.60
N MET A 117 -6.39 -15.18 -6.37
CA MET A 117 -6.07 -16.45 -7.02
C MET A 117 -7.10 -17.54 -6.67
N LYS A 118 -7.64 -17.59 -5.45
CA LYS A 118 -8.73 -18.54 -5.13
C LYS A 118 -10.02 -18.22 -5.87
N GLY A 119 -10.38 -16.95 -6.02
CA GLY A 119 -11.54 -16.54 -6.81
C GLY A 119 -11.41 -16.99 -8.27
N PHE A 120 -10.24 -16.77 -8.86
CA PHE A 120 -9.91 -17.20 -10.22
C PHE A 120 -9.96 -18.72 -10.37
N LYS A 121 -9.28 -19.48 -9.49
CA LYS A 121 -9.29 -20.96 -9.50
C LYS A 121 -10.70 -21.55 -9.35
N SER A 122 -11.62 -20.85 -8.66
CA SER A 122 -13.02 -21.26 -8.53
C SER A 122 -13.94 -20.82 -9.68
N GLY A 123 -13.42 -20.08 -10.67
CA GLY A 123 -14.22 -19.53 -11.77
C GLY A 123 -15.15 -18.38 -11.36
N LEU A 124 -14.91 -17.76 -10.20
CA LEU A 124 -15.69 -16.62 -9.68
C LEU A 124 -15.05 -15.27 -10.04
N ILE A 125 -13.79 -15.28 -10.48
CA ILE A 125 -13.11 -14.15 -11.10
C ILE A 125 -12.73 -14.61 -12.50
N GLU A 126 -13.16 -13.87 -13.52
CA GLU A 126 -12.85 -14.19 -14.90
C GLU A 126 -11.39 -13.85 -15.24
N TYR A 127 -10.86 -14.47 -16.31
CA TYR A 127 -9.50 -14.18 -16.77
C TYR A 127 -9.29 -12.70 -17.09
N ASN A 128 -10.29 -12.07 -17.74
CA ASN A 128 -10.21 -10.66 -18.09
C ASN A 128 -10.16 -9.76 -16.86
N ASP A 129 -10.93 -10.05 -15.82
CA ASP A 129 -10.88 -9.31 -14.55
C ASP A 129 -9.54 -9.53 -13.84
N LEU A 130 -9.04 -10.77 -13.82
CA LEU A 130 -7.73 -11.09 -13.26
C LEU A 130 -6.64 -10.22 -13.88
N VAL A 131 -6.57 -10.18 -15.21
CA VAL A 131 -5.49 -9.49 -15.94
C VAL A 131 -5.71 -7.98 -15.94
N ASN A 132 -6.89 -7.52 -16.36
CA ASN A 132 -7.12 -6.11 -16.67
C ASN A 132 -7.52 -5.27 -15.47
N TYR A 133 -7.91 -5.88 -14.35
CA TYR A 133 -8.26 -5.16 -13.13
C TYR A 133 -7.25 -5.41 -12.01
N PHE A 134 -7.03 -6.67 -11.61
CA PHE A 134 -6.18 -6.95 -10.44
C PHE A 134 -4.69 -6.89 -10.77
N ILE A 135 -4.25 -7.53 -11.87
CA ILE A 135 -2.83 -7.57 -12.25
C ILE A 135 -2.39 -6.23 -12.84
N SER A 136 -3.18 -5.61 -13.72
CA SER A 136 -2.85 -4.34 -14.35
C SER A 136 -2.60 -3.23 -13.32
N GLY A 137 -3.39 -3.16 -12.24
CA GLY A 137 -3.23 -2.19 -11.16
C GLY A 137 -1.89 -2.35 -10.45
N MET A 138 -1.59 -3.57 -9.98
CA MET A 138 -0.30 -3.89 -9.36
C MET A 138 0.87 -3.65 -10.33
N TYR A 139 0.70 -4.02 -11.59
CA TYR A 139 1.71 -3.85 -12.64
C TYR A 139 2.01 -2.38 -12.86
N THR A 140 0.98 -1.55 -13.02
CA THR A 140 1.12 -0.10 -13.21
C THR A 140 1.78 0.56 -12.01
N GLN A 141 1.40 0.15 -10.79
CA GLN A 141 1.98 0.69 -9.56
C GLN A 141 3.46 0.28 -9.37
N GLU A 142 3.85 -0.91 -9.80
CA GLU A 142 5.22 -1.41 -9.68
C GLU A 142 6.15 -0.92 -10.80
N PHE A 143 5.63 -0.87 -12.03
CA PHE A 143 6.42 -0.76 -13.26
C PHE A 143 6.16 0.49 -14.08
N ASP A 144 5.29 1.39 -13.61
CA ASP A 144 4.83 2.57 -14.35
C ASP A 144 3.80 2.24 -15.44
N ILE A 145 3.16 3.27 -16.01
CA ILE A 145 2.13 3.15 -17.06
C ILE A 145 2.80 2.71 -18.37
N ASP A 146 3.06 1.40 -18.51
CA ASP A 146 3.16 0.75 -19.80
C ASP A 146 2.09 -0.34 -19.95
N ASP A 147 1.35 -0.32 -21.05
CA ASP A 147 0.37 -1.36 -21.39
C ASP A 147 1.06 -2.69 -21.82
N ASN A 148 2.37 -2.82 -21.57
CA ASN A 148 3.14 -4.00 -21.98
C ASN A 148 2.68 -5.25 -21.25
N TYR A 149 1.99 -5.13 -20.11
CA TYR A 149 1.43 -6.28 -19.40
C TYR A 149 0.50 -7.15 -20.27
N GLN A 150 -0.17 -6.57 -21.27
CA GLN A 150 -1.06 -7.29 -22.18
C GLN A 150 -0.32 -8.28 -23.09
N ASN A 151 0.98 -8.08 -23.32
CA ASN A 151 1.80 -8.92 -24.19
C ASN A 151 2.64 -9.96 -23.40
N ILE A 152 2.50 -9.99 -22.07
CA ILE A 152 3.26 -10.89 -21.19
C ILE A 152 2.36 -12.06 -20.81
N SER A 153 2.92 -13.28 -20.76
CA SER A 153 2.15 -14.44 -20.33
C SER A 153 1.72 -14.30 -18.86
N LEU A 154 0.59 -14.91 -18.47
CA LEU A 154 0.10 -14.80 -17.10
C LEU A 154 1.12 -15.29 -16.05
N ASN A 155 1.84 -16.37 -16.36
CA ASN A 155 2.88 -16.90 -15.46
C ASN A 155 4.05 -15.93 -15.32
N ASP A 156 4.46 -15.30 -16.43
CA ASP A 156 5.51 -14.29 -16.39
C ASP A 156 5.06 -13.05 -15.63
N LEU A 157 3.78 -12.64 -15.74
CA LEU A 157 3.22 -11.57 -14.93
C LEU A 157 3.27 -11.90 -13.44
N PHE A 158 2.89 -13.12 -13.04
CA PHE A 158 2.97 -13.56 -11.64
C PHE A 158 4.40 -13.53 -11.10
N TYR A 159 5.35 -14.04 -11.89
CA TYR A 159 6.76 -14.05 -11.53
C TYR A 159 7.33 -12.63 -11.43
N LYS A 160 7.05 -11.79 -12.44
CA LYS A 160 7.53 -10.41 -12.54
C LYS A 160 7.01 -9.56 -11.38
N LEU A 161 5.73 -9.72 -11.01
CA LEU A 161 5.12 -9.06 -9.86
C LEU A 161 5.47 -9.70 -8.50
N GLN A 162 6.16 -10.84 -8.51
CA GLN A 162 6.51 -11.60 -7.30
C GLN A 162 5.29 -11.93 -6.42
N LEU A 163 4.19 -12.34 -7.07
CA LEU A 163 2.94 -12.61 -6.38
C LEU A 163 3.06 -13.84 -5.47
N ASN A 164 2.43 -13.80 -4.30
CA ASN A 164 2.28 -14.99 -3.47
C ASN A 164 1.24 -15.93 -4.10
N LEU A 165 1.72 -17.02 -4.70
CA LEU A 165 0.86 -18.04 -5.33
C LEU A 165 0.50 -19.20 -4.39
N SER A 166 0.82 -19.09 -3.09
CA SER A 166 0.48 -20.11 -2.09
C SER A 166 -1.03 -20.30 -1.97
N ASP A 167 -1.49 -21.50 -1.63
CA ASP A 167 -2.91 -21.76 -1.43
C ASP A 167 -3.47 -21.18 -0.12
N THR A 168 -2.61 -20.69 0.77
CA THR A 168 -3.02 -20.08 2.03
C THR A 168 -2.18 -18.84 2.33
N ILE A 169 -2.77 -17.94 3.09
CA ILE A 169 -2.14 -16.72 3.59
C ILE A 169 -1.69 -16.98 5.02
N ASP A 170 -0.40 -16.82 5.29
CA ASP A 170 0.12 -16.89 6.66
C ASP A 170 -0.33 -15.65 7.44
N ILE A 171 -1.36 -15.84 8.28
CA ILE A 171 -1.98 -14.75 9.06
C ILE A 171 -0.99 -14.13 10.05
N HIS A 172 -0.04 -14.89 10.59
CA HIS A 172 0.95 -14.32 11.48
C HIS A 172 1.89 -13.39 10.72
N LYS A 173 2.38 -13.80 9.56
CA LYS A 173 3.20 -12.94 8.67
C LYS A 173 2.42 -11.74 8.16
N LEU A 174 1.13 -11.88 7.89
CA LEU A 174 0.25 -10.77 7.53
C LEU A 174 0.28 -9.67 8.60
N LEU A 175 0.10 -10.05 9.86
CA LEU A 175 0.10 -9.12 10.99
C LEU A 175 1.48 -8.50 11.22
N LEU A 176 2.56 -9.27 11.07
CA LEU A 176 3.91 -8.73 11.17
C LEU A 176 4.18 -7.69 10.06
N LYS A 177 3.70 -7.91 8.83
CA LYS A 177 3.79 -6.93 7.75
C LYS A 177 3.01 -5.66 8.08
N LEU A 178 1.74 -5.77 8.50
CA LEU A 178 0.94 -4.62 8.93
C LEU A 178 1.63 -3.82 10.04
N ASN A 179 2.14 -4.51 11.08
CA ASN A 179 2.85 -3.86 12.17
C ASN A 179 4.11 -3.12 11.70
N ARG A 180 4.84 -3.70 10.74
CA ARG A 180 6.00 -3.02 10.13
C ARG A 180 5.57 -1.72 9.45
N PHE A 181 4.47 -1.73 8.70
CA PHE A 181 3.93 -0.52 8.08
C PHE A 181 3.49 0.52 9.11
N HIS A 182 2.72 0.12 10.13
CA HIS A 182 2.34 1.01 11.23
C HIS A 182 3.54 1.63 11.95
N SER A 183 4.57 0.83 12.21
CA SER A 183 5.79 1.30 12.86
C SER A 183 6.51 2.32 11.99
N PHE A 184 6.61 2.07 10.68
CA PHE A 184 7.17 3.02 9.73
C PHE A 184 6.34 4.32 9.63
N GLU A 185 5.02 4.22 9.71
CA GLU A 185 4.13 5.38 9.68
C GLU A 185 4.24 6.28 10.92
N LYS A 186 4.38 5.66 12.09
CA LYS A 186 4.48 6.34 13.38
C LYS A 186 5.90 6.76 13.77
N GLY A 187 6.91 6.17 13.13
CA GLY A 187 8.32 6.45 13.41
C GLY A 187 8.64 7.94 13.28
N HIS A 188 9.63 8.40 14.05
CA HIS A 188 10.04 9.80 14.00
C HIS A 188 10.61 10.15 12.62
N ARG A 189 10.27 11.35 12.13
CA ARG A 189 10.66 11.83 10.79
C ARG A 189 11.23 13.24 10.87
N SER A 190 12.42 13.42 10.31
CA SER A 190 13.00 14.73 10.06
C SER A 190 12.72 15.13 8.62
N ASN A 191 11.78 16.06 8.44
CA ASN A 191 11.37 16.53 7.12
C ASN A 191 12.48 17.34 6.46
N LEU A 192 12.90 16.94 5.26
CA LEU A 192 13.87 17.65 4.45
C LEU A 192 13.19 18.68 3.52
N GLY A 193 11.96 18.38 3.10
CA GLY A 193 11.15 19.31 2.34
C GLY A 193 9.83 18.71 1.88
N ILE A 194 8.98 19.60 1.39
CA ILE A 194 7.74 19.27 0.67
C ILE A 194 7.80 20.03 -0.65
N TRP A 195 7.49 19.36 -1.74
CA TRP A 195 7.44 19.95 -3.07
C TRP A 195 6.08 19.71 -3.70
N GLN A 196 5.75 20.51 -4.70
CA GLN A 196 4.54 20.38 -5.48
C GLN A 196 4.90 20.27 -6.95
N ILE A 197 4.36 19.26 -7.64
CA ILE A 197 4.48 19.15 -9.09
C ILE A 197 3.87 20.40 -9.71
N PHE A 198 4.63 21.07 -10.57
CA PHE A 198 4.14 22.16 -11.37
C PHE A 198 3.97 21.70 -12.82
N THR A 199 2.73 21.45 -13.21
CA THR A 199 2.40 21.16 -14.62
C THR A 199 1.93 22.44 -15.27
N PRO A 200 2.71 23.06 -16.17
CA PRO A 200 2.22 24.19 -16.95
C PRO A 200 1.03 23.72 -17.78
N ARG A 201 -0.16 24.31 -17.55
CA ARG A 201 -1.38 24.01 -18.30
C ARG A 201 -1.48 24.91 -19.54
N ASP A 202 -1.06 26.15 -19.40
CA ASP A 202 -1.14 27.20 -20.42
C ASP A 202 -0.12 28.30 -20.13
N THR A 203 0.06 29.25 -21.04
CA THR A 203 0.96 30.40 -20.86
C THR A 203 0.19 31.70 -21.05
N LEU A 204 0.30 32.63 -20.10
CA LEU A 204 -0.16 34.01 -20.26
C LEU A 204 0.99 34.83 -20.86
N ARG A 205 0.73 35.60 -21.93
CA ARG A 205 1.70 36.55 -22.47
C ARG A 205 1.34 37.97 -22.00
N TYR A 206 2.27 38.65 -21.32
CA TYR A 206 2.10 40.04 -20.88
C TYR A 206 3.39 40.82 -21.11
N ASN A 207 3.34 41.87 -21.93
CA ASN A 207 4.50 42.70 -22.31
C ASN A 207 5.73 41.87 -22.73
N ASP A 208 5.53 40.93 -23.67
CA ASP A 208 6.54 39.97 -24.16
C ASP A 208 7.09 38.95 -23.17
N ILE A 209 6.64 38.98 -21.92
CA ILE A 209 6.96 37.96 -20.92
C ILE A 209 5.94 36.81 -21.04
N VAL A 210 6.45 35.59 -21.21
CA VAL A 210 5.66 34.36 -21.18
C VAL A 210 5.60 33.87 -19.73
N ILE A 211 4.43 33.98 -19.11
CA ILE A 211 4.15 33.55 -17.75
C ILE A 211 3.45 32.18 -17.81
N PRO A 212 4.10 31.07 -17.43
CA PRO A 212 3.42 29.77 -17.38
C PRO A 212 2.34 29.79 -16.29
N ARG A 213 1.09 29.56 -16.69
CA ARG A 213 -0.02 29.26 -15.80
C ARG A 213 -0.06 27.74 -15.61
N GLY A 214 0.22 27.29 -14.39
CA GLY A 214 0.17 25.88 -14.03
C GLY A 214 -0.96 25.62 -13.07
N GLY A 215 -1.48 24.39 -13.11
CA GLY A 215 -2.28 23.88 -12.00
C GLY A 215 -1.38 23.43 -10.87
N GLU A 216 -1.86 23.58 -9.65
CA GLU A 216 -1.28 22.89 -8.50
C GLU A 216 -1.39 21.38 -8.71
N GLY A 217 -0.24 20.70 -8.85
CA GLY A 217 -0.16 19.25 -8.95
C GLY A 217 -0.06 18.57 -7.59
N GLU A 218 0.22 17.27 -7.63
CA GLU A 218 0.42 16.46 -6.43
C GLU A 218 1.60 16.97 -5.60
N LYS A 219 1.49 16.80 -4.28
CA LYS A 219 2.55 17.15 -3.33
C LYS A 219 3.38 15.92 -3.00
N CYS A 220 4.69 16.07 -3.01
CA CYS A 220 5.62 15.04 -2.56
C CYS A 220 6.46 15.54 -1.38
N GLN A 221 6.99 14.60 -0.62
CA GLN A 221 7.76 14.84 0.58
C GLN A 221 9.02 14.00 0.56
N MET A 222 10.10 14.58 1.06
CA MET A 222 11.33 13.87 1.37
C MET A 222 11.63 14.04 2.86
N PHE A 223 12.00 12.94 3.52
CA PHE A 223 12.32 12.96 4.95
C PHE A 223 13.40 11.92 5.29
N LYS A 224 14.08 12.14 6.40
CA LYS A 224 14.92 11.13 7.06
C LYS A 224 14.08 10.45 8.14
N HIS A 225 14.02 9.13 8.11
CA HIS A 225 13.32 8.33 9.11
C HIS A 225 14.27 7.97 10.28
N GLU A 226 13.72 7.57 11.42
CA GLU A 226 14.48 7.18 12.62
C GLU A 226 15.41 5.97 12.43
N ASN A 227 15.19 5.17 11.39
CA ASN A 227 16.09 4.08 10.98
C ASN A 227 17.31 4.59 10.18
N GLU A 228 17.53 5.91 10.16
CA GLU A 228 18.60 6.61 9.47
C GLU A 228 18.53 6.60 7.94
N ASN A 229 17.53 5.93 7.35
CA ASN A 229 17.28 5.93 5.91
C ASN A 229 16.47 7.15 5.47
N TYR A 230 16.57 7.47 4.18
CA TYR A 230 15.85 8.58 3.57
C TYR A 230 14.74 8.06 2.67
N TYR A 231 13.62 8.78 2.62
CA TYR A 231 12.44 8.37 1.88
C TYR A 231 11.86 9.52 1.08
N PHE A 232 11.28 9.19 -0.07
CA PHE A 232 10.55 10.10 -0.96
C PHE A 232 9.19 9.50 -1.34
N GLY A 233 8.13 10.30 -1.35
CA GLY A 233 6.80 9.84 -1.74
C GLY A 233 5.77 10.96 -1.83
N PHE A 234 4.59 10.65 -2.37
CA PHE A 234 3.50 11.59 -2.56
C PHE A 234 2.57 11.62 -1.34
N LEU A 235 2.21 12.81 -0.86
CA LEU A 235 1.48 12.98 0.41
C LEU A 235 0.03 12.48 0.36
N ASN A 236 -0.60 12.47 -0.82
CA ASN A 236 -2.00 12.09 -1.02
C ASN A 236 -2.16 10.85 -1.89
N SER A 237 -1.04 10.20 -2.25
CA SER A 237 -1.10 8.97 -3.02
C SER A 237 -1.24 7.79 -2.08
N ALA A 238 -2.00 6.77 -2.49
CA ALA A 238 -1.97 5.47 -1.84
C ALA A 238 -0.60 4.77 -2.00
N VAL A 239 0.32 5.34 -2.79
CA VAL A 239 1.64 4.78 -3.05
C VAL A 239 2.57 4.93 -1.83
N GLU A 240 3.21 3.82 -1.48
CA GLU A 240 4.22 3.71 -0.42
C GLU A 240 5.42 4.64 -0.64
N TYR A 241 5.92 5.24 0.45
CA TYR A 241 7.19 5.97 0.44
C TYR A 241 8.35 5.08 0.02
N LYS A 242 9.16 5.53 -0.94
CA LYS A 242 10.30 4.79 -1.47
C LYS A 242 11.59 5.24 -0.80
N GLU A 243 12.40 4.27 -0.40
CA GLU A 243 13.74 4.55 0.11
C GLU A 243 14.61 5.15 -1.01
N ILE A 244 15.42 6.14 -0.65
CA ILE A 244 16.28 6.87 -1.59
C ILE A 244 17.75 6.74 -1.22
N GLU A 245 18.61 6.74 -2.24
CA GLU A 245 20.06 6.69 -2.10
C GLU A 245 20.66 7.98 -2.66
N PHE A 246 21.38 8.73 -1.83
CA PHE A 246 22.12 9.92 -2.28
C PHE A 246 23.38 9.51 -3.04
N LEU A 247 23.60 10.15 -4.20
CA LEU A 247 24.70 9.84 -5.10
C LEU A 247 25.90 10.78 -4.93
N ASN A 248 25.74 11.86 -4.16
CA ASN A 248 26.76 12.87 -3.96
C ASN A 248 26.88 13.30 -2.49
N ALA A 249 28.05 13.82 -2.12
CA ALA A 249 28.40 14.17 -0.74
C ALA A 249 27.57 15.33 -0.18
N ASN A 250 27.15 16.26 -1.03
CA ASN A 250 26.27 17.39 -0.69
C ASN A 250 24.78 17.00 -0.63
N LYS A 251 24.43 15.74 -0.92
CA LYS A 251 23.06 15.20 -0.83
C LYS A 251 22.03 15.97 -1.68
N THR A 252 22.45 16.44 -2.85
CA THR A 252 21.55 17.11 -3.80
C THR A 252 21.06 16.17 -4.89
N ILE A 253 21.81 15.12 -5.23
CA ILE A 253 21.41 14.14 -6.23
C ILE A 253 21.06 12.85 -5.51
N PHE A 254 19.87 12.33 -5.78
CA PHE A 254 19.42 11.06 -5.23
C PHE A 254 18.75 10.22 -6.29
N LYS A 255 18.69 8.92 -6.01
CA LYS A 255 17.94 7.98 -6.81
C LYS A 255 16.93 7.22 -5.97
N THR A 256 15.85 6.83 -6.61
CA THR A 256 14.90 5.86 -6.07
C THR A 256 14.96 4.63 -6.96
N LYS A 257 14.99 3.45 -6.33
CA LYS A 257 14.97 2.18 -7.07
C LYS A 257 13.52 1.75 -7.27
N TYR A 258 13.18 1.50 -8.52
CA TYR A 258 12.01 0.74 -8.93
C TYR A 258 12.47 -0.59 -9.50
N TYR A 259 11.53 -1.52 -9.67
CA TYR A 259 11.86 -2.85 -10.17
C TYR A 259 12.47 -2.87 -11.58
N HIS A 260 12.15 -1.87 -12.44
CA HIS A 260 12.68 -1.76 -13.80
C HIS A 260 13.59 -0.57 -14.08
N GLY A 261 14.00 0.13 -13.03
CA GLY A 261 14.84 1.27 -13.25
C GLY A 261 15.21 2.01 -11.99
N ILE A 262 16.05 2.98 -12.25
CA ILE A 262 16.49 3.93 -11.27
C ILE A 262 15.94 5.26 -11.77
N GLU A 263 15.12 5.92 -10.96
CA GLU A 263 14.78 7.31 -11.21
C GLU A 263 15.77 8.20 -10.50
N TYR A 264 16.14 9.29 -11.16
CA TYR A 264 17.10 10.23 -10.65
C TYR A 264 16.43 11.56 -10.40
N TYR A 265 16.85 12.19 -9.31
CA TYR A 265 16.33 13.45 -8.85
C TYR A 265 17.48 14.35 -8.44
N GLU A 266 17.36 15.64 -8.72
CA GLU A 266 18.32 16.66 -8.31
C GLU A 266 17.61 17.79 -7.58
N ILE A 267 18.12 18.13 -6.39
CA ILE A 267 17.73 19.31 -5.62
C ILE A 267 18.57 20.47 -6.14
N MET A 268 17.91 21.42 -6.79
CA MET A 268 18.50 22.62 -7.37
C MET A 268 18.92 23.60 -6.26
N GLU A 269 19.78 24.57 -6.59
CA GLU A 269 20.25 25.60 -5.63
C GLU A 269 19.10 26.39 -4.98
N ASN A 270 18.01 26.62 -5.71
CA ASN A 270 16.82 27.31 -5.21
C ASN A 270 15.94 26.43 -4.29
N GLY A 271 16.32 25.16 -4.11
CA GLY A 271 15.65 24.15 -3.30
C GLY A 271 14.60 23.31 -4.04
N ASP A 272 14.31 23.60 -5.31
CA ASP A 272 13.36 22.81 -6.13
C ASP A 272 13.93 21.44 -6.49
N ILE A 273 13.06 20.50 -6.87
CA ILE A 273 13.47 19.18 -7.37
C ILE A 273 13.23 19.08 -8.87
N THR A 274 14.24 18.63 -9.59
CA THR A 274 14.11 18.19 -10.98
C THR A 274 14.14 16.66 -11.02
N TRP A 275 13.08 16.07 -11.57
CA TRP A 275 12.94 14.63 -11.77
C TRP A 275 13.29 14.26 -13.22
N PHE A 276 14.21 13.33 -13.38
CA PHE A 276 14.66 12.80 -14.67
C PHE A 276 14.07 11.40 -14.91
N ARG A 277 13.07 11.28 -15.80
CA ARG A 277 12.47 9.99 -16.18
C ARG A 277 13.13 9.42 -17.43
N LYS A 278 13.05 8.09 -17.62
CA LYS A 278 13.39 7.45 -18.92
C LYS A 278 12.65 8.21 -20.04
N HIS A 279 13.34 8.52 -21.14
CA HIS A 279 12.88 9.30 -22.31
C HIS A 279 12.97 10.84 -22.24
N ASN A 280 13.92 11.41 -21.47
CA ASN A 280 14.18 12.86 -21.43
C ASN A 280 12.99 13.71 -20.94
N VAL A 281 12.02 13.11 -20.24
CA VAL A 281 10.95 13.86 -19.61
C VAL A 281 11.47 14.40 -18.29
N THR A 282 11.51 15.73 -18.19
CA THR A 282 11.92 16.47 -16.99
C THR A 282 10.68 17.05 -16.32
N ILE A 283 10.43 16.65 -15.08
CA ILE A 283 9.35 17.20 -14.27
C ILE A 283 9.96 18.07 -13.17
N ASN A 284 9.51 19.31 -13.08
CA ASN A 284 9.96 20.25 -12.06
C ASN A 284 8.96 20.30 -10.91
N MET A 285 9.46 20.14 -9.68
CA MET A 285 8.68 20.19 -8.46
C MET A 285 9.17 21.37 -7.63
N ARG A 286 8.26 22.30 -7.31
CA ARG A 286 8.59 23.52 -6.58
C ARG A 286 8.55 23.29 -5.10
N LYS A 287 9.57 23.74 -4.36
CA LYS A 287 9.60 23.62 -2.91
C LYS A 287 8.51 24.49 -2.29
N ILE A 288 7.66 23.90 -1.45
CA ILE A 288 6.67 24.64 -0.67
C ILE A 288 7.41 25.32 0.49
N ARG A 289 7.48 26.64 0.45
CA ARG A 289 8.06 27.46 1.52
C ARG A 289 6.97 27.73 2.56
N LYS A 290 7.28 27.50 3.83
CA LYS A 290 6.42 27.91 4.96
C LYS A 290 6.63 29.37 5.28
#